data_AF-A0A4P7BDA1-F1
#
_entry.id   AF-A0A4P7BDA1-F1
#
_cell.length_a   1.000
_cell.length_b   1.000
_cell.length_c   1.000
_cell.angle_alpha   90.00
_cell.angle_beta   90.00
_cell.angle_gamma   90.00
#
_symmetry.space_group_name_H-M   'P 1'
#
loop_
_entity.id
_entity.type
_entity.pdbx_description
1 polymer ?
#
loop_
_entity_poly.entity_id
_entity_poly.type
_entity_poly.pdbx_seq_one_letter_code
_entity_poly.pdbx_strand_id
1 'polypeptide(L)'
;MTDQKCQCQPALVPDLTKRTNTAAASATAFTLDNSVTAFNFSLCATVAYNNNQICISVPIIGQICFDVHLPVPAGSNLNVCVATCGSTWMPPFFTGVNATVYFNGTAIWNGTIWGNC
;
A
#
# COMPACT_ATOMS: atom_id res chain seq x y z
N MET A 1 -17.02 50.10 -20.71
CA MET A 1 -17.53 48.73 -20.49
C MET A 1 -16.43 47.80 -20.96
N THR A 2 -15.62 47.28 -20.04
CA THR A 2 -14.36 46.60 -20.36
C THR A 2 -14.58 45.10 -20.36
N ASP A 3 -14.41 44.47 -21.52
CA ASP A 3 -14.55 43.04 -21.79
C ASP A 3 -13.40 42.28 -21.10
N GLN A 4 -13.68 41.64 -19.96
CA GLN A 4 -12.73 40.71 -19.34
C GLN A 4 -12.87 39.33 -19.98
N LYS A 5 -12.05 39.08 -20.99
CA LYS A 5 -11.84 37.71 -21.50
C LYS A 5 -10.99 36.94 -20.49
N CYS A 6 -11.59 35.92 -19.87
CA CYS A 6 -10.86 34.93 -19.08
C CYS A 6 -9.72 34.33 -19.92
N GLN A 7 -8.50 34.37 -19.39
CA GLN A 7 -7.36 33.68 -19.99
C GLN A 7 -7.46 32.19 -19.66
N CYS A 8 -7.88 31.39 -20.63
CA CYS A 8 -7.78 29.93 -20.55
C CYS A 8 -6.30 29.54 -20.68
N GLN A 9 -5.62 29.40 -19.54
CA GLN A 9 -4.31 28.75 -19.51
C GLN A 9 -4.54 27.25 -19.73
N PRO A 10 -3.96 26.61 -20.77
CA PRO A 10 -4.06 25.16 -20.91
C PRO A 10 -3.26 24.52 -19.77
N ALA A 11 -3.96 23.92 -18.81
CA ALA A 11 -3.31 23.10 -17.81
C ALA A 11 -2.68 21.90 -18.53
N LEU A 12 -1.38 21.97 -18.81
CA LEU A 12 -0.61 20.82 -19.27
C LEU A 12 -0.76 19.73 -18.22
N VAL A 13 -1.47 18.66 -18.56
CA VAL A 13 -1.54 17.45 -17.75
C VAL A 13 -0.11 16.94 -17.60
N PRO A 14 0.43 16.83 -16.38
CA PRO A 14 1.80 16.41 -16.19
C PRO A 14 1.99 14.99 -16.73
N ASP A 15 2.93 14.85 -17.66
CA ASP A 15 3.33 13.58 -18.23
C ASP A 15 4.10 12.76 -17.18
N LEU A 16 3.39 11.83 -16.55
CA LEU A 16 3.94 10.97 -15.51
C LEU A 16 4.98 9.98 -16.03
N THR A 17 5.09 9.78 -17.36
CA THR A 17 6.13 8.91 -17.95
C THR A 17 7.51 9.57 -17.99
N LYS A 18 7.58 10.89 -17.82
CA LYS A 18 8.84 11.66 -17.78
C LYS A 18 9.33 11.99 -16.37
N ARG A 19 8.63 11.53 -15.32
CA ARG A 19 9.14 11.64 -13.95
C ARG A 19 10.28 10.65 -13.76
N THR A 20 11.51 11.10 -14.01
CA THR A 20 12.70 10.48 -13.42
C THR A 20 12.60 10.60 -11.90
N ASN A 21 12.20 9.50 -11.26
CA ASN A 21 12.35 9.13 -9.84
C ASN A 21 12.79 10.26 -8.89
N THR A 22 11.91 11.23 -8.66
CA THR A 22 12.06 12.23 -7.57
C THR A 22 10.82 12.29 -6.69
N ALA A 23 10.10 11.17 -6.61
CA ALA A 23 9.34 10.80 -5.42
C ALA A 23 10.03 9.59 -4.84
N ALA A 24 10.81 9.79 -3.78
CA ALA A 24 11.23 8.71 -2.89
C ALA A 24 9.98 8.19 -2.15
N ALA A 25 9.10 7.49 -2.86
CA ALA A 25 8.40 6.37 -2.28
C ALA A 25 9.36 5.20 -2.43
N SER A 26 9.83 4.65 -1.31
CA SER A 26 10.70 3.48 -1.26
C SER A 26 10.07 2.35 -2.08
N ALA A 27 10.41 2.27 -3.36
CA ALA A 27 9.96 1.23 -4.26
C ALA A 27 10.76 -0.02 -3.92
N THR A 28 10.33 -0.72 -2.86
CA THR A 28 10.70 -2.12 -2.67
C THR A 28 10.27 -2.89 -3.90
N ALA A 29 11.22 -3.55 -4.56
CA ALA A 29 11.01 -4.28 -5.80
C ALA A 29 9.79 -5.20 -5.67
N PHE A 30 8.78 -4.92 -6.50
CA PHE A 30 7.58 -5.73 -6.62
C PHE A 30 7.88 -6.87 -7.60
N THR A 31 7.78 -8.10 -7.13
CA THR A 31 7.87 -9.30 -7.99
C THR A 31 6.47 -9.82 -8.25
N LEU A 32 6.00 -9.64 -9.49
CA LEU A 32 4.77 -10.26 -9.98
C LEU A 32 5.15 -11.63 -10.56
N ASP A 33 4.68 -12.72 -9.96
CA ASP A 33 4.83 -14.04 -10.57
C ASP A 33 3.97 -14.11 -11.84
N ASN A 34 4.58 -14.52 -12.95
CA ASN A 34 3.98 -14.44 -14.28
C ASN A 34 2.95 -15.56 -14.55
N SER A 35 2.67 -16.38 -13.53
CA SER A 35 1.70 -17.46 -13.56
C SER A 35 0.30 -16.91 -13.24
N VAL A 36 -0.36 -16.37 -14.26
CA VAL A 36 -1.72 -15.80 -14.17
C VAL A 36 -2.72 -16.85 -13.68
N THR A 37 -3.00 -16.89 -12.39
CA THR A 37 -4.29 -17.41 -11.84
C THR A 37 -4.57 -17.05 -10.38
N ALA A 38 -3.61 -16.58 -9.59
CA ALA A 38 -3.88 -16.01 -8.26
C ALA A 38 -3.05 -14.73 -8.12
N PHE A 39 -3.66 -13.61 -7.77
CA PHE A 39 -2.93 -12.37 -7.48
C PHE A 39 -2.17 -12.56 -6.16
N ASN A 40 -1.02 -13.25 -6.23
CA ASN A 40 -0.12 -13.48 -5.12
C ASN A 40 0.93 -12.35 -5.09
N PHE A 41 0.83 -11.44 -4.14
CA PHE A 41 1.86 -10.42 -3.92
C PHE A 41 2.29 -10.43 -2.46
N SER A 42 3.56 -10.10 -2.23
CA SER A 42 4.12 -9.82 -0.91
C SER A 42 4.88 -8.50 -0.98
N LEU A 43 4.56 -7.56 -0.09
CA LEU A 43 5.11 -6.20 -0.06
C LEU A 43 5.48 -5.85 1.37
N CYS A 44 6.73 -5.45 1.61
CA CYS A 44 7.14 -4.90 2.90
C CYS A 44 7.39 -3.40 2.75
N ALA A 45 6.70 -2.59 3.54
CA ALA A 45 6.85 -1.14 3.53
C ALA A 45 7.10 -0.62 4.95
N THR A 46 8.03 0.32 5.06
CA THR A 46 8.22 1.06 6.30
C THR A 46 7.17 2.16 6.39
N VAL A 47 6.33 2.09 7.43
CA VAL A 47 5.22 3.02 7.66
C VAL A 47 5.33 3.64 9.04
N ALA A 48 4.91 4.90 9.15
CA ALA A 48 4.85 5.59 10.43
C ALA A 48 3.58 5.18 11.18
N TYR A 49 3.72 4.80 12.44
CA TYR A 49 2.61 4.50 13.32
C TYR A 49 2.06 5.78 13.93
N ASN A 50 0.84 6.19 13.56
CA ASN A 50 0.23 7.42 14.03
C ASN A 50 -1.17 7.13 14.58
N ASN A 51 -1.50 7.69 15.76
CA ASN A 51 -2.83 7.58 16.37
C ASN A 51 -3.40 6.16 16.44
N ASN A 52 -2.56 5.16 16.79
CA ASN A 52 -2.94 3.75 16.85
C ASN A 52 -3.37 3.13 15.51
N GLN A 53 -3.06 3.78 14.40
CA GLN A 53 -3.42 3.33 13.07
C GLN A 53 -2.19 3.15 12.19
N ILE A 54 -2.27 2.16 11.30
CA ILE A 54 -1.28 1.86 10.27
C ILE A 54 -1.98 1.97 8.93
N CYS A 55 -1.47 2.84 8.06
CA CYS A 55 -1.93 2.97 6.68
C CYS A 55 -0.88 2.42 5.72
N ILE A 56 -1.32 1.54 4.84
CA ILE A 56 -0.49 0.95 3.78
C ILE A 56 -1.17 1.13 2.43
N SER A 57 -0.39 1.28 1.38
CA SER A 57 -0.90 1.36 0.02
C SER A 57 -0.79 -0.01 -0.64
N VAL A 58 -1.93 -0.65 -0.84
CA VAL A 58 -2.01 -1.94 -1.54
C VAL A 58 -2.33 -1.67 -3.01
N PRO A 59 -1.48 -2.10 -3.96
CA PRO A 59 -1.82 -2.01 -5.37
C PRO A 59 -3.10 -2.83 -5.62
N ILE A 60 -4.04 -2.28 -6.41
CA ILE A 60 -5.40 -2.79 -6.68
C ILE A 60 -6.47 -2.37 -5.66
N ILE A 61 -6.23 -2.51 -4.35
CA ILE A 61 -7.25 -2.19 -3.33
C ILE A 61 -7.23 -0.72 -2.92
N GLY A 62 -6.07 -0.05 -3.06
CA GLY A 62 -5.85 1.33 -2.63
C GLY A 62 -5.23 1.41 -1.24
N GLN A 63 -5.38 2.56 -0.59
CA GLN A 63 -4.85 2.78 0.75
C GLN A 63 -5.77 2.13 1.80
N ILE A 64 -5.24 1.16 2.54
CA ILE A 64 -5.93 0.48 3.64
C ILE A 64 -5.32 1.00 4.93
N CYS A 65 -6.17 1.50 5.82
CA CYS A 65 -5.79 1.88 7.17
C CYS A 65 -6.47 0.95 8.16
N PHE A 66 -5.69 0.38 9.07
CA PHE A 66 -6.20 -0.52 10.12
C PHE A 66 -5.72 -0.05 11.48
N ASP A 67 -6.63 -0.06 12.45
CA ASP A 67 -6.35 0.31 13.83
C ASP A 67 -5.78 -0.90 14.56
N VAL A 68 -4.59 -0.73 15.10
CA VAL A 68 -3.85 -1.82 15.75
C VAL A 68 -3.19 -1.27 16.99
N HIS A 69 -3.58 -1.81 18.14
CA HIS A 69 -3.07 -1.35 19.44
C HIS A 69 -1.74 -2.02 19.72
N LEU A 70 -0.65 -1.36 19.34
CA LEU A 70 0.71 -1.84 19.57
C LEU A 70 1.32 -1.19 20.81
N PRO A 71 2.14 -1.91 21.58
CA PRO A 71 2.90 -1.38 22.70
C PRO A 71 4.14 -0.60 22.22
N VAL A 72 3.96 0.27 21.22
CA VAL A 72 5.01 1.13 20.66
C VAL A 72 4.55 2.59 20.68
N PRO A 73 5.45 3.54 20.97
CA PRO A 73 5.10 4.96 21.00
C PRO A 73 4.69 5.44 19.60
N ALA A 74 3.68 6.32 19.53
CA ALA A 74 3.28 6.97 18.29
C ALA A 74 4.47 7.74 17.68
N GLY A 75 4.63 7.66 16.35
CA GLY A 75 5.75 8.24 15.61
C GLY A 75 6.91 7.27 15.34
N SER A 76 6.84 6.02 15.81
CA SER A 76 7.83 5.00 15.46
C SER A 76 7.65 4.49 14.02
N ASN A 77 8.77 4.26 13.33
CA ASN A 77 8.78 3.58 12.04
C ASN A 77 8.61 2.07 12.25
N LEU A 78 7.55 1.50 11.67
CA LEU A 78 7.26 0.08 11.69
C LEU A 78 7.48 -0.50 10.30
N ASN A 79 7.99 -1.73 10.22
CA ASN A 79 8.09 -2.42 8.94
C ASN A 79 6.88 -3.33 8.80
N VAL A 80 6.03 -3.09 7.81
CA VAL A 80 4.78 -3.82 7.62
C VAL A 80 4.87 -4.61 6.34
N CYS A 81 4.83 -5.93 6.47
CA CYS A 81 4.79 -6.84 5.34
C CYS A 81 3.36 -7.31 5.13
N VAL A 82 2.83 -7.09 3.93
CA VAL A 82 1.53 -7.59 3.52
C VAL A 82 1.70 -8.66 2.46
N ALA A 83 0.91 -9.71 2.58
CA ALA A 83 0.86 -10.80 1.62
C ALA A 83 -0.58 -11.13 1.30
N THR A 84 -0.87 -11.46 0.06
CA THR A 84 -2.18 -11.99 -0.29
C THR A 84 -2.30 -13.46 0.06
N CYS A 85 -3.49 -13.84 0.48
CA CYS A 85 -3.87 -15.21 0.74
C CYS A 85 -4.98 -15.63 -0.24
N GLY A 86 -4.97 -16.89 -0.62
CA GLY A 86 -5.81 -17.43 -1.67
C GLY A 86 -5.79 -18.94 -1.68
N SER A 87 -6.89 -19.57 -2.10
CA SER A 87 -6.89 -21.01 -2.42
C SER A 87 -6.44 -21.20 -3.87
N THR A 88 -5.40 -22.00 -4.09
CA THR A 88 -4.96 -22.39 -5.44
C THR A 88 -5.95 -23.36 -6.10
N TRP A 89 -6.83 -23.99 -5.33
CA TRP A 89 -7.66 -25.10 -5.80
C TRP A 89 -9.11 -24.71 -6.16
N MET A 90 -9.65 -23.62 -5.60
CA MET A 90 -11.04 -23.22 -5.85
C MET A 90 -11.16 -21.70 -6.05
N PRO A 91 -11.89 -21.23 -7.07
CA PRO A 91 -12.22 -19.82 -7.18
C PRO A 91 -13.09 -19.38 -5.98
N PRO A 92 -12.89 -18.18 -5.42
CA PRO A 92 -11.95 -17.14 -5.87
C PRO A 92 -10.49 -17.42 -5.45
N PHE A 93 -9.58 -17.31 -6.42
CA PHE A 93 -8.14 -17.56 -6.25
C PHE A 93 -7.42 -16.55 -5.35
N PHE A 94 -8.12 -15.50 -4.93
CA PHE A 94 -7.69 -14.49 -3.97
C PHE A 94 -8.81 -14.33 -2.95
N THR A 95 -8.48 -14.57 -1.68
CA THR A 95 -9.45 -14.65 -0.59
C THR A 95 -9.26 -13.50 0.41
N GLY A 96 -8.04 -12.98 0.55
CA GLY A 96 -7.75 -11.87 1.45
C GLY A 96 -6.30 -11.36 1.42
N VAL A 97 -6.02 -10.37 2.27
CA VAL A 97 -4.68 -9.81 2.49
C VAL A 97 -4.34 -9.96 3.97
N ASN A 98 -3.27 -10.68 4.26
CA ASN A 98 -2.67 -10.74 5.58
C ASN A 98 -1.59 -9.66 5.70
N ALA A 99 -1.53 -9.00 6.85
CA ALA A 99 -0.47 -8.07 7.19
C ALA A 99 0.24 -8.52 8.46
N THR A 100 1.56 -8.45 8.43
CA THR A 100 2.45 -8.68 9.57
C THR A 100 3.23 -7.41 9.84
N VAL A 101 3.13 -6.91 11.06
CA VAL A 101 3.81 -5.70 11.51
C VAL A 101 5.04 -6.11 12.31
N TYR A 102 6.19 -5.59 11.91
CA TYR A 102 7.47 -5.79 12.54
C TYR A 102 7.97 -4.49 13.18
N PHE A 103 8.52 -4.61 14.38
CA PHE A 103 9.19 -3.54 15.10
C PHE A 103 10.56 -4.02 15.55
N ASN A 104 11.62 -3.27 15.22
CA ASN A 104 13.01 -3.67 15.46
C ASN A 104 13.33 -5.10 14.97
N GLY A 105 12.75 -5.52 13.85
CA GLY A 105 12.94 -6.86 13.28
C GLY A 105 12.13 -7.99 13.93
N THR A 106 11.31 -7.70 14.94
CA THR A 106 10.43 -8.68 15.61
C THR A 106 8.98 -8.48 15.18
N ALA A 107 8.28 -9.56 14.82
CA ALA A 107 6.85 -9.51 14.51
C ALA A 107 6.05 -9.24 15.80
N ILE A 108 5.36 -8.10 15.85
CA ILE A 108 4.55 -7.68 17.01
C ILE A 108 3.06 -7.84 16.78
N TRP A 109 2.64 -7.97 15.52
CA TRP A 109 1.25 -8.21 15.16
C TRP A 109 1.17 -8.94 13.82
N ASN A 110 0.18 -9.83 13.69
CA ASN A 110 -0.18 -10.51 12.45
C ASN A 110 -1.71 -10.60 12.41
N GLY A 111 -2.30 -10.21 11.28
CA GLY A 111 -3.72 -10.35 11.08
C GLY A 111 -4.16 -10.07 9.65
N THR A 112 -5.38 -10.49 9.35
CA THR A 112 -6.02 -10.24 8.06
C THR A 112 -6.60 -8.83 8.04
N ILE A 113 -6.12 -7.98 7.12
CA ILE A 113 -6.56 -6.59 6.99
C ILE A 113 -7.68 -6.43 5.95
N TRP A 114 -7.89 -7.44 5.11
CA TRP A 114 -8.92 -7.44 4.09
C TRP A 114 -9.28 -8.87 3.68
N GLY A 115 -10.57 -9.14 3.47
CA GLY A 115 -11.04 -10.47 3.08
C GLY A 115 -10.86 -11.52 4.19
N ASN A 116 -10.57 -12.75 3.80
CA ASN A 116 -10.34 -13.87 4.71
C ASN A 116 -9.06 -14.63 4.34
N CYS A 117 -8.13 -14.64 5.29
CA CYS A 117 -7.02 -15.57 5.42
C CYS A 117 -7.27 -16.32 6.73
#